data_AF-A0A4S8LRG7-F1
#
_entry.id   AF-A0A4S8LRG7-F1
#
_cell.length_a   1.000
_cell.length_b   1.000
_cell.length_c   1.000
_cell.angle_alpha   90.00
_cell.angle_beta   90.00
_cell.angle_gamma   90.00
#
_symmetry.space_group_name_H-M   'P 1'
#
loop_
_entity.id
_entity.type
_entity.pdbx_description
1 polymer ?
#
loop_
_entity_poly.entity_id
_entity_poly.type
_entity_poly.pdbx_seq_one_letter_code
_entity_poly.pdbx_strand_id
1 'polypeptide(L)'
;MVVFTATIQTIEINDAVFCQHFKEVCEECNYDGREENDAFFGYDFIDREGLEAPAAIINKDGVYQCKKHAATGCNQCYGWKKQITRARTAAKKAGKK
;
A
#
# COMPACT_ATOMS: atom_id res chain seq x y z
N MET A 1 23.65 14.65 19.05
CA MET A 1 22.89 13.55 18.45
C MET A 1 22.22 14.08 17.20
N VAL A 2 22.73 13.73 16.01
CA VAL A 2 22.04 14.02 14.75
C VAL A 2 20.90 13.01 14.63
N VAL A 3 19.68 13.47 14.84
CA VAL A 3 18.48 12.70 14.53
C VAL A 3 18.40 12.69 13.01
N PHE A 4 18.88 11.62 12.37
CA PHE A 4 18.58 11.38 10.96
C PHE A 4 17.09 11.09 10.88
N THR A 5 16.28 12.12 10.64
CA THR A 5 14.91 11.94 10.20
C THR A 5 15.00 11.33 8.80
N ALA A 6 14.95 10.00 8.71
CA ALA A 6 14.74 9.34 7.43
C ALA A 6 13.43 9.91 6.87
N THR A 7 13.52 10.77 5.86
CA THR A 7 12.36 11.26 5.14
C THR A 7 11.68 10.05 4.54
N ILE A 8 10.49 9.70 5.04
CA ILE A 8 9.73 8.56 4.54
C ILE A 8 9.40 8.87 3.08
N GLN A 9 10.10 8.19 2.17
CA GLN A 9 9.80 8.27 0.75
C GLN A 9 8.68 7.28 0.46
N THR A 10 7.55 7.82 0.03
CA THR A 10 6.42 7.02 -0.43
C THR A 10 6.56 6.73 -1.92
N ILE A 11 6.00 5.60 -2.34
CA ILE A 11 5.92 5.16 -3.72
C ILE A 11 4.46 4.92 -4.06
N GLU A 12 4.06 5.29 -5.27
CA GLU A 12 2.70 5.12 -5.77
C GLU A 12 2.65 3.96 -6.75
N ILE A 13 1.85 2.94 -6.43
CA ILE A 13 1.69 1.73 -7.25
C ILE A 13 0.21 1.58 -7.56
N ASN A 14 -0.18 1.82 -8.81
CA ASN A 14 -1.57 1.70 -9.27
C ASN A 14 -2.56 2.42 -8.33
N ASP A 15 -2.28 3.70 -8.06
CA ASP A 15 -3.08 4.60 -7.24
C ASP A 15 -3.15 4.28 -5.74
N ALA A 16 -2.34 3.34 -5.24
CA ALA A 16 -2.13 3.14 -3.81
C ALA A 16 -0.72 3.55 -3.40
N VAL A 17 -0.60 4.12 -2.21
CA VAL A 17 0.63 4.64 -1.63
C VAL A 17 1.23 3.60 -0.69
N PHE A 18 2.52 3.33 -0.86
CA PHE A 18 3.33 2.42 -0.04
C PHE A 18 4.65 3.10 0.35
N CYS A 19 5.38 2.54 1.30
CA CYS A 19 6.79 2.91 1.50
C CYS A 19 7.70 2.23 0.45
N GLN A 20 8.98 2.62 0.41
CA GLN A 20 9.99 1.99 -0.46
C GLN A 20 10.18 0.48 -0.23
N HIS A 21 9.75 -0.07 0.92
CA HIS A 21 9.73 -1.51 1.18
C HIS A 21 8.50 -2.22 0.61
N PHE A 22 7.67 -1.53 -0.18
CA PHE A 22 6.43 -2.06 -0.73
C PHE A 22 5.41 -2.43 0.36
N LYS A 23 5.43 -1.74 1.51
CA LYS A 23 4.49 -1.97 2.60
C LYS A 23 3.65 -0.73 2.86
N GLU A 24 2.36 -0.93 3.07
CA GLU A 24 1.44 0.13 3.44
C GLU A 24 1.59 0.50 4.92
N VAL A 25 1.86 -0.51 5.76
CA VAL A 25 2.26 -0.32 7.16
C VAL A 25 3.66 -0.91 7.30
N CYS A 26 4.61 -0.08 7.68
CA CYS A 26 6.02 -0.45 7.76
C CYS A 26 6.61 0.03 9.08
N GLU A 27 6.89 -0.92 9.98
CA GLU A 27 7.54 -0.65 11.26
C GLU A 27 8.96 -0.09 11.10
N GLU A 28 9.68 -0.54 10.06
CA GLU A 28 11.05 -0.10 9.77
C GLU A 28 11.09 1.39 9.38
N CYS A 29 10.10 1.85 8.62
CA CYS A 29 9.96 3.26 8.25
C CYS A 29 9.13 4.07 9.25
N ASN A 30 8.48 3.41 10.22
CA ASN A 30 7.39 3.97 11.01
C ASN A 30 6.35 4.69 10.13
N TYR A 31 5.95 4.03 9.03
CA TYR A 31 4.99 4.54 8.04
C TYR A 31 3.67 3.78 8.15
N ASP A 32 2.56 4.51 8.14
CA ASP A 32 1.20 3.96 8.05
C ASP A 32 0.41 4.76 7.02
N GLY A 33 0.26 4.18 5.83
CA GLY A 33 -0.49 4.78 4.71
C GLY A 33 -1.93 4.28 4.59
N ARG A 34 -2.46 3.59 5.62
CA ARG A 34 -3.80 2.98 5.54
C ARG A 34 -4.90 4.03 5.41
N GLU A 35 -4.74 5.18 6.07
CA GLU A 35 -5.70 6.28 6.02
C GLU A 35 -5.79 6.85 4.60
N GLU A 36 -4.64 7.15 3.98
CA GLU A 36 -4.55 7.69 2.62
C GLU A 36 -5.14 6.73 1.59
N ASN A 37 -4.78 5.44 1.68
CA ASN A 37 -5.29 4.43 0.76
C ASN A 37 -6.79 4.17 0.96
N ASP A 38 -7.26 4.04 2.21
CA ASP A 38 -8.69 3.83 2.46
C ASP A 38 -9.50 5.03 1.94
N ALA A 39 -9.07 6.26 2.22
CA ALA A 39 -9.71 7.48 1.74
C ALA A 39 -9.75 7.54 0.21
N PHE A 40 -8.62 7.26 -0.46
CA PHE A 40 -8.54 7.26 -1.92
C PHE A 40 -9.51 6.26 -2.57
N PHE A 41 -9.67 5.07 -1.98
CA PHE A 41 -10.60 4.05 -2.48
C PHE A 41 -12.04 4.19 -1.96
N GLY A 42 -12.35 5.26 -1.22
CA GLY A 42 -13.69 5.60 -0.74
C GLY A 42 -14.13 4.80 0.48
N TYR A 43 -13.20 4.46 1.37
CA TYR A 43 -13.44 3.75 2.62
C TYR A 43 -13.10 4.64 3.83
N ASP A 44 -13.91 4.54 4.90
CA ASP A 44 -13.55 5.14 6.18
C ASP A 44 -12.39 4.36 6.81
N PHE A 45 -11.42 5.06 7.41
CA PHE A 45 -10.32 4.43 8.13
C PHE A 45 -10.81 3.39 9.15
N ILE A 46 -10.19 2.21 9.14
CA ILE A 46 -10.33 1.22 10.21
C ILE A 46 -8.96 0.60 10.51
N ASP A 47 -8.80 0.08 11.73
CA ASP A 47 -7.61 -0.69 12.09
C ASP A 47 -7.65 -2.07 11.41
N ARG A 48 -7.11 -2.13 10.19
CA ARG A 48 -6.96 -3.34 9.38
C ARG A 48 -5.49 -3.65 9.18
N GLU A 49 -5.19 -4.91 8.88
CA GLU A 49 -3.86 -5.32 8.47
C GLU A 49 -3.40 -4.50 7.25
N GLY A 50 -2.14 -4.04 7.30
CA GLY A 50 -1.50 -3.32 6.20
C GLY A 50 -1.32 -4.24 4.99
N LEU A 51 -1.41 -3.66 3.80
CA LEU A 51 -1.16 -4.40 2.57
C LEU A 51 0.32 -4.37 2.18
N GLU A 52 0.76 -5.44 1.52
CA GLU A 52 2.08 -5.54 0.91
C GLU A 52 1.95 -5.55 -0.60
N ALA A 53 2.65 -4.64 -1.26
CA ALA A 53 2.66 -4.56 -2.70
C ALA A 53 3.62 -5.60 -3.30
N PRO A 54 3.19 -6.34 -4.34
CA PRO A 54 4.09 -7.25 -5.03
C PRO A 54 5.13 -6.46 -5.82
N ALA A 55 6.30 -7.10 -6.01
CA ALA A 55 7.44 -6.49 -6.71
C ALA A 55 7.02 -5.80 -8.02
N ALA A 56 7.39 -4.53 -8.13
CA ALA A 56 7.20 -3.70 -9.31
C ALA A 56 8.53 -3.46 -10.02
N ILE A 57 8.45 -3.06 -11.28
CA ILE A 57 9.55 -2.52 -12.08
C ILE A 57 9.24 -1.05 -12.39
N ILE A 58 10.26 -0.22 -12.55
CA ILE A 58 10.10 1.19 -12.90
C ILE A 58 10.31 1.33 -14.41
N ASN A 59 9.38 1.96 -15.11
CA ASN A 59 9.53 2.24 -16.54
C ASN A 59 10.44 3.47 -16.77
N LYS A 60 10.71 3.81 -18.03
CA LYS A 60 11.56 4.97 -18.38
C LYS A 60 11.00 6.31 -17.90
N ASP A 61 9.69 6.38 -17.67
CA ASP A 61 8.96 7.55 -17.20
C ASP A 61 8.90 7.64 -15.66
N GLY A 62 9.55 6.71 -14.95
CA GLY A 62 9.54 6.68 -13.48
C GLY A 62 8.29 6.03 -12.86
N VAL A 63 7.41 5.43 -13.67
CA VAL A 63 6.14 4.84 -13.22
C VAL A 63 6.31 3.36 -12.87
N TYR A 64 5.74 2.97 -11.74
CA TYR A 64 5.72 1.58 -11.29
C TYR A 64 4.78 0.70 -12.13
N GLN A 65 5.32 -0.42 -12.60
CA GLN A 65 4.62 -1.44 -13.38
C GLN A 65 4.76 -2.79 -12.68
N CYS A 66 3.74 -3.64 -12.79
CA CYS A 66 3.85 -5.00 -12.26
C CYS A 66 4.99 -5.76 -12.94
N LYS A 67 5.84 -6.42 -12.15
CA LYS A 67 6.97 -7.18 -12.69
C LYS A 67 6.53 -8.32 -13.61
N LYS A 68 5.35 -8.90 -13.37
CA LYS A 68 4.84 -10.06 -14.13
C LYS A 68 4.22 -9.69 -15.48
N HIS A 69 3.46 -8.60 -15.55
CA HIS A 69 2.69 -8.24 -16.75
C HIS A 69 3.13 -6.92 -17.39
N ALA A 70 4.16 -6.26 -16.83
CA ALA A 70 4.69 -4.96 -17.29
C ALA A 70 3.61 -3.88 -17.47
N ALA A 71 2.54 -3.96 -16.68
CA ALA A 71 1.41 -3.04 -16.74
C ALA A 71 1.37 -2.14 -15.50
N THR A 72 1.17 -0.84 -15.71
CA THR A 72 0.93 0.16 -14.66
C THR A 72 -0.40 -0.11 -13.96
N GLY A 73 -1.45 -0.40 -14.73
CA GLY A 73 -2.82 -0.67 -14.27
C GLY A 73 -3.15 -2.14 -14.01
N CYS A 74 -2.23 -2.94 -13.44
CA CYS A 74 -2.43 -4.39 -13.36
C CYS A 74 -3.46 -4.81 -12.30
N ASN A 75 -4.74 -4.91 -12.69
CA ASN A 75 -5.82 -5.34 -11.78
C ASN A 75 -5.65 -6.76 -11.20
N GLN A 76 -4.82 -7.60 -11.81
CA GLN A 76 -4.53 -8.95 -11.30
C GLN A 76 -3.58 -8.93 -10.09
N CYS A 77 -2.61 -8.01 -10.07
CA CYS A 77 -1.63 -7.89 -8.99
C CYS A 77 -1.97 -6.74 -8.03
N TYR A 78 -2.55 -5.68 -8.55
CA TYR A 78 -2.78 -4.39 -7.89
C TYR A 78 -4.27 -4.06 -7.76
N GLY A 79 -5.12 -5.08 -7.62
CA GLY A 79 -6.54 -4.91 -7.31
C GLY A 79 -6.78 -4.40 -5.89
N TRP A 80 -6.23 -3.23 -5.52
CA TRP A 80 -6.15 -2.72 -4.14
C TRP A 80 -7.51 -2.58 -3.51
N LYS A 81 -8.49 -2.00 -4.21
CA LYS A 81 -9.86 -1.91 -3.73
C LYS A 81 -10.38 -3.25 -3.20
N LYS A 82 -10.13 -4.36 -3.91
CA LYS A 82 -10.55 -5.72 -3.51
C LYS A 82 -9.74 -6.25 -2.33
N GLN A 83 -8.44 -5.97 -2.29
CA GLN A 83 -7.56 -6.38 -1.18
C GLN A 83 -7.94 -5.64 0.11
N ILE A 84 -8.14 -4.31 0.04
CA ILE A 84 -8.65 -3.47 1.13
C ILE A 84 -10.01 -4.00 1.61
N THR A 85 -10.98 -4.28 0.74
CA THR A 85 -12.27 -4.86 1.17
C THR A 85 -12.10 -6.16 1.96
N ARG A 86 -11.17 -7.04 1.54
CA ARG A 86 -10.89 -8.31 2.22
C ARG A 86 -10.24 -8.09 3.59
N ALA A 87 -9.21 -7.26 3.66
CA ALA A 87 -8.55 -6.88 4.90
C ALA A 87 -9.54 -6.24 5.88
N ARG A 88 -10.42 -5.37 5.38
CA ARG A 88 -11.48 -4.75 6.18
C ARG A 88 -12.46 -5.78 6.74
N THR A 89 -12.85 -6.75 5.92
CA THR A 89 -13.73 -7.84 6.34
C THR A 89 -13.07 -8.71 7.41
N ALA A 90 -11.77 -8.99 7.29
CA ALA A 90 -11.00 -9.73 8.28
C ALA A 90 -10.90 -8.97 9.61
N ALA A 91 -10.59 -7.68 9.58
CA ALA A 91 -10.54 -6.82 10.77
C ALA A 91 -11.89 -6.76 11.50
N LYS A 92 -12.99 -6.57 10.77
CA LYS A 92 -14.36 -6.59 11.33
C LYS A 92 -14.74 -7.94 11.97
N LYS A 93 -14.17 -9.05 11.49
CA LYS A 93 -14.35 -10.38 12.10
C LYS A 93 -13.48 -10.56 13.35
N ALA A 94 -12.24 -10.07 13.33
CA ALA A 94 -11.33 -10.15 14.46
C ALA A 94 -11.82 -9.33 15.66
N GLY A 95 -12.42 -8.15 15.43
CA GLY A 95 -13.00 -7.30 16.47
C GLY A 95 -14.36 -7.75 17.02
N LYS A 96 -14.91 -8.88 16.55
CA LYS A 96 -16.17 -9.47 17.06
C LYS A 96 -15.95 -10.57 18.12
N LYS A 97 -14.79 -10.60 18.77
CA LYS A 97 -14.50 -11.50 19.89
C LYS A 97 -14.78 -10.86 21.23
#